data_AF-A0A4R6MJ22-F1
#
_entry.id   AF-A0A4R6MJ22-F1
#
_cell.length_a   1.000
_cell.length_b   1.000
_cell.length_c   1.000
_cell.angle_alpha   90.00
_cell.angle_beta   90.00
_cell.angle_gamma   90.00
#
_symmetry.space_group_name_H-M   'P 1'
#
loop_
_entity.id
_entity.type
_entity.pdbx_description
1 polymer ?
#
loop_
_entity_poly.entity_id
_entity_poly.type
_entity_poly.pdbx_seq_one_letter_code
_entity_poly.pdbx_strand_id
1 'polypeptide(L)' 'MIPFLDLKKINELYETVFHEKLKLVLENGWYILGKEVETFEKAFAEYNQTKYCIGVGNGFDALVLIFKGF' A
#
# COMPACT_ATOMS: atom_id res chain seq x y z
N MET A 1 17.03 -26.13 3.69
CA MET A 1 15.92 -25.90 2.73
C MET A 1 16.18 -24.56 2.05
N ILE A 2 16.12 -24.47 0.72
CA ILE A 2 16.32 -23.21 -0.01
C ILE A 2 14.92 -22.58 -0.22
N PRO A 3 14.66 -21.37 0.31
CA PRO A 3 13.37 -20.72 0.14
C PRO A 3 13.20 -20.22 -1.30
N PHE A 4 11.99 -20.34 -1.86
CA PHE A 4 11.62 -19.79 -3.17
C PHE A 4 11.60 -18.25 -3.16
N LEU A 5 11.09 -17.65 -2.07
CA LEU A 5 11.11 -16.21 -1.81
C LEU A 5 11.29 -15.98 -0.31
N ASP A 6 12.36 -15.30 0.08
CA ASP A 6 12.66 -14.98 1.47
C ASP A 6 12.15 -13.57 1.80
N LEU A 7 10.88 -13.46 2.17
CA LEU A 7 10.25 -12.19 2.54
C LEU A 7 10.86 -11.59 3.81
N LYS A 8 11.34 -12.43 4.74
CA LYS A 8 11.95 -11.96 5.96
C LYS A 8 13.21 -11.17 5.62
N LYS A 9 14.10 -11.74 4.81
CA LYS A 9 15.33 -11.08 4.37
C LYS A 9 15.08 -9.78 3.58
N ILE A 10 14.02 -9.74 2.77
CA ILE A 10 13.64 -8.52 2.03
C ILE A 10 13.18 -7.43 3.01
N ASN A 11 12.35 -7.79 4.00
CA ASN A 11 11.76 -6.85 4.95
C ASN A 11 12.74 -6.38 6.03
N GLU A 12 13.79 -7.15 6.36
CA GLU A 12 14.81 -6.80 7.36
C GLU A 12 15.43 -5.42 7.12
N LEU A 13 15.63 -5.02 5.85
CA LEU A 13 16.18 -3.70 5.51
C LEU A 13 15.25 -2.54 5.89
N TYR A 14 13.95 -2.80 6.00
CA TYR A 14 12.90 -1.79 6.19
C TYR A 14 12.25 -1.85 7.57
N GLU A 15 12.66 -2.79 8.43
CA GLU A 15 12.03 -3.09 9.72
C GLU A 15 11.88 -1.83 10.60
N THR A 16 12.94 -1.04 10.77
CA THR A 16 12.90 0.19 11.56
C THR A 16 11.84 1.17 11.03
N VAL A 17 11.81 1.40 9.72
CA VAL A 17 10.89 2.35 9.09
C VAL A 17 9.44 1.86 9.18
N PHE A 18 9.21 0.55 9.06
CA PHE A 18 7.88 -0.03 9.26
C PHE A 18 7.38 0.14 10.69
N HIS A 19 8.23 -0.09 11.68
CA HIS A 19 7.85 0.09 13.09
C HIS A 19 7.54 1.56 13.41
N GLU A 20 8.36 2.49 12.93
CA GLU A 20 8.13 3.92 13.10
C GLU A 20 6.79 4.35 12.47
N LYS A 21 6.53 3.93 11.23
CA LYS A 21 5.26 4.26 10.57
C LYS A 21 4.06 3.62 11.22
N LEU A 22 4.15 2.35 11.60
CA LEU A 22 3.07 1.66 12.30
C LEU A 22 2.73 2.36 13.62
N LYS A 23 3.75 2.77 14.40
CA LYS A 23 3.54 3.51 15.65
C LYS A 23 2.77 4.81 15.41
N LEU A 24 3.13 5.59 14.40
CA LEU A 24 2.44 6.84 14.06
C LEU A 24 0.97 6.61 13.66
N VAL A 25 0.67 5.52 12.94
CA VAL A 25 -0.72 5.16 12.58
C VAL A 25 -1.51 4.74 13.82
N LEU A 26 -0.92 3.96 14.72
CA LEU A 26 -1.57 3.57 15.97
C LEU A 26 -1.87 4.77 16.87
N GLU A 27 -0.93 5.71 16.98
CA GLU A 27 -1.10 6.93 17.78
C GLU A 27 -2.16 7.87 17.21
N ASN A 28 -2.32 7.92 15.88
CA ASN A 28 -3.31 8.78 15.24
C ASN A 28 -4.74 8.18 15.22
N GLY A 29 -4.86 6.85 15.37
CA GLY A 29 -6.15 6.16 15.49
C GLY A 29 -7.01 6.13 14.21
N TRP A 30 -6.50 6.59 13.07
CA TRP A 30 -7.25 6.69 11.82
C TRP A 30 -6.82 5.61 10.82
N TYR A 31 -7.56 4.51 10.80
CA TYR A 31 -7.14 3.30 10.07
C TYR A 31 -7.72 3.16 8.66
N ILE A 32 -8.86 3.78 8.36
CA ILE A 32 -9.60 3.58 7.10
C ILE A 32 -9.69 4.90 6.36
N LEU A 33 -9.29 4.90 5.07
CA LEU A 33 -9.29 6.09 4.21
C LEU A 33 -8.56 7.29 4.84
N GLY A 34 -7.45 7.01 5.53
CA GLY A 34 -6.60 8.01 6.18
C GLY A 34 -5.50 8.54 5.27
N LYS A 35 -4.69 9.45 5.81
CA LYS A 35 -3.61 10.15 5.09
C LYS A 35 -2.58 9.22 4.44
N GLU A 36 -2.30 8.07 5.03
CA GLU A 36 -1.34 7.11 4.46
C GLU A 36 -1.85 6.52 3.12
N VAL A 37 -3.17 6.33 2.96
CA VAL A 37 -3.78 5.88 1.69
C VAL A 37 -3.67 6.98 0.64
N GLU A 38 -4.06 8.21 0.97
CA GLU A 38 -3.94 9.37 0.06
C GLU A 38 -2.49 9.59 -0.40
N THR A 39 -1.54 9.48 0.54
CA THR A 39 -0.10 9.63 0.25
C THR A 39 0.39 8.53 -0.69
N PHE A 40 -0.02 7.29 -0.45
CA PHE A 40 0.30 6.15 -1.32
C PHE A 40 -0.29 6.32 -2.71
N GLU A 41 -1.58 6.64 -2.83
CA GLU A 41 -2.25 6.82 -4.12
C GLU A 41 -1.56 7.89 -4.96
N LYS A 42 -1.20 9.03 -4.36
CA LYS A 42 -0.47 10.09 -5.05
C LYS A 42 0.90 9.60 -5.55
N ALA A 43 1.68 8.98 -4.68
CA ALA A 43 3.02 8.48 -5.03
C ALA A 43 2.95 7.37 -6.09
N PHE A 44 1.94 6.49 -6.02
CA PHE A 44 1.76 5.40 -6.96
C PHE A 44 1.25 5.88 -8.32
N ALA A 45 0.38 6.89 -8.36
CA ALA A 45 -0.01 7.55 -9.60
C ALA A 45 1.20 8.17 -10.31
N GLU A 46 2.06 8.87 -9.56
CA GLU A 46 3.31 9.46 -10.05
C GLU A 46 4.28 8.40 -10.57
N TYR A 47 4.50 7.33 -9.81
CA TYR A 47 5.35 6.20 -10.21
C TYR A 47 4.90 5.58 -11.54
N ASN A 48 3.58 5.43 -11.74
CA ASN A 48 3.00 4.88 -12.97
C ASN A 48 2.80 5.92 -14.09
N GLN A 49 3.16 7.20 -13.87
CA GLN A 49 2.95 8.29 -14.82
C GLN A 49 1.47 8.47 -15.24
N THR A 50 0.57 8.28 -14.28
CA THR A 50 -0.88 8.43 -14.48
C THR A 50 -1.42 9.60 -13.68
N LYS A 51 -2.62 10.08 -14.03
CA LYS A 51 -3.26 11.21 -13.33
C LYS A 51 -3.88 10.82 -11.99
N TYR A 52 -4.33 9.57 -11.85
CA TYR A 52 -5.13 9.11 -10.72
C TYR A 52 -4.73 7.70 -10.33
N CYS A 53 -4.81 7.42 -9.03
CA CYS A 53 -4.74 6.09 -8.45
C CYS A 53 -5.89 5.96 -7.44
N ILE A 54 -6.52 4.80 -7.38
CA ILE A 54 -7.58 4.49 -6.41
C ILE A 54 -7.18 3.18 -5.73
N GLY A 55 -6.97 3.24 -4.42
CA GLY A 55 -6.70 2.10 -3.57
C GLY A 55 -7.95 1.25 -3.39
N VAL A 56 -7.79 -0.07 -3.55
CA VAL A 56 -8.86 -1.05 -3.41
C VAL A 56 -8.38 -2.23 -2.56
N GLY A 57 -9.31 -3.10 -2.15
CA GLY A 57 -8.99 -4.20 -1.23
C GLY A 57 -8.04 -5.25 -1.82
N ASN A 58 -8.08 -5.50 -3.14
CA ASN A 58 -7.21 -6.45 -3.84
C ASN A 58 -7.26 -6.25 -5.37
N GLY A 59 -6.44 -7.00 -6.10
CA GLY A 59 -6.38 -6.91 -7.57
C GLY A 59 -7.64 -7.39 -8.29
N PHE A 60 -8.42 -8.31 -7.72
CA PHE A 60 -9.69 -8.73 -8.33
C PHE A 60 -10.75 -7.62 -8.20
N ASP A 61 -10.84 -6.96 -7.05
CA ASP A 61 -11.73 -5.80 -6.85
C ASP A 61 -11.37 -4.66 -7.81
N ALA A 62 -10.08 -4.44 -8.09
CA ALA A 62 -9.64 -3.44 -9.08
C ALA A 62 -10.24 -3.73 -10.46
N LEU A 63 -10.18 -5.00 -10.91
CA LEU A 63 -10.76 -5.42 -12.17
C LEU A 63 -12.29 -5.31 -12.17
N VAL A 64 -12.94 -5.76 -11.11
CA VAL A 64 -14.40 -5.65 -10.98
C VAL A 64 -14.85 -4.19 -11.06
N LEU A 65 -14.16 -3.29 -10.35
CA LEU A 65 -14.51 -1.87 -10.32
C LEU A 65 -14.31 -1.20 -11.67
N ILE A 66 -13.20 -1.47 -12.38
CA ILE A 66 -12.98 -0.83 -13.68
C ILE A 66 -14.00 -1.29 -14.72
N PHE A 67 -14.47 -2.54 -14.66
CA PHE A 67 -15.55 -3.01 -15.54
C PHE A 67 -16.94 -2.52 -15.13
N LYS A 68 -17.18 -2.25 -13.85
CA LYS A 68 -18.46 -1.70 -13.35
C LYS A 68 -18.59 -0.18 -13.49
N GLY A 69 -17.47 0.54 -13.61
CA GLY A 69 -17.44 1.99 -13.73
C GLY A 69 -17.74 2.52 -15.14
N PHE A 70 -17.83 1.63 -16.13
CA PHE A 70 -18.40 1.90 -17.46
C PHE A 70 -19.93 1.72 -17.42
#